data_AF-A0A2A6CYA6-F1
#
_entry.id   AF-A0A2A6CYA6-F1
#
_cell.length_a   1.000
_cell.length_b   1.000
_cell.length_c   1.000
_cell.angle_alpha   90.00
_cell.angle_beta   90.00
_cell.angle_gamma   90.00
#
_symmetry.space_group_name_H-M   'P 1'
#
loop_
_entity.id
_entity.type
_entity.pdbx_description
1 polymer ?
#
loop_
_entity_poly.entity_id
_entity_poly.type
_entity_poly.pdbx_seq_one_letter_code
_entity_poly.pdbx_strand_id
1 'polypeptide(L)'
;MERSVMLPSGTAIRSRREMSGVFPSFDPDTSQCTNIAPSDPLRSWVGTDSRRVHALPKNVKQNLQRATERRELYKQECSSLRKENTELLRDQYRLEIENAEKDQIISDRTAELIKLKSELTTTRKLFAEQEAQMDEMRSQLQVQSSKIKGLKSSGQYSSATTLAVVKLKSLGVADEKVGQALDIVAGELFNTKLEATPSATTVARMSYTTNALANKHTKRLLSKLVKGKKFMALGSDETTKLFHKLQAYQLWYIDENGKRTVHNLGMKEVVTKSAEVSLNTVKSILDRIEKSDPSVQGSETRNSFRDIVIGQINSAMGDRASTQTRFAELFEKYRTEILPNVIDEWATMSDDEHAAHEIFQSLPCQLHVIASSISPAMSALARHEEILTGVKNLKEDTCSVNKAIQLFTHHFGSRASGKYGTYRIFRAWCNIKKIKCNSLPALMGNRFVIIPTIAARIFLNRTIYTQFLEEMDIECKKSLLDALSNNIVMKHMQTLGFIDQFVTGPLWRILNGDINTLDSHM
;
A
#
# COMPACT_ATOMS: atom_id res chain seq x y z
N MET A 1 43.24 -15.73 5.83
CA MET A 1 43.34 -14.38 6.44
C MET A 1 42.34 -14.35 7.59
N GLU A 2 42.77 -14.95 8.71
CA GLU A 2 43.20 -14.27 9.95
C GLU A 2 41.99 -13.89 10.81
N ARG A 3 41.59 -14.77 11.75
CA ARG A 3 41.95 -14.82 13.20
C ARG A 3 41.04 -13.85 14.00
N SER A 4 40.31 -14.24 15.06
CA SER A 4 40.76 -14.95 16.27
C SER A 4 39.55 -15.58 17.02
N VAL A 5 39.47 -16.91 17.22
CA VAL A 5 39.77 -17.73 18.44
C VAL A 5 38.80 -17.45 19.62
N MET A 6 37.78 -18.29 19.87
CA MET A 6 37.71 -19.52 20.71
C MET A 6 37.88 -19.33 22.24
N LEU A 7 36.75 -19.49 22.98
CA LEU A 7 36.39 -20.42 24.10
C LEU A 7 37.51 -21.05 24.98
N PRO A 8 37.21 -21.79 26.08
CA PRO A 8 36.41 -21.56 27.30
C PRO A 8 37.15 -22.15 28.57
N SER A 9 36.41 -22.53 29.63
CA SER A 9 36.80 -23.28 30.86
C SER A 9 37.43 -22.45 31.98
N GLY A 10 37.20 -22.65 33.27
CA GLY A 10 36.63 -23.78 34.01
C GLY A 10 37.57 -24.15 35.16
N THR A 11 37.00 -24.34 36.36
CA THR A 11 37.54 -25.08 37.53
C THR A 11 38.62 -24.46 38.45
N ALA A 12 38.16 -24.19 39.68
CA ALA A 12 38.62 -24.71 40.98
C ALA A 12 40.07 -24.53 41.47
N ILE A 13 40.21 -24.08 42.73
CA ILE A 13 41.14 -24.55 43.81
C ILE A 13 40.85 -23.65 45.04
N ARG A 14 40.32 -24.20 46.16
CA ARG A 14 41.04 -24.62 47.40
C ARG A 14 41.85 -23.46 48.02
N SER A 15 41.93 -23.22 49.33
CA SER A 15 41.49 -23.85 50.58
C SER A 15 42.17 -23.05 51.72
N ARG A 16 41.77 -23.29 52.98
CA ARG A 16 42.39 -22.93 54.27
C ARG A 16 41.96 -21.59 54.91
N ARG A 17 41.74 -21.51 56.22
CA ARG A 17 41.49 -22.49 57.30
C ARG A 17 41.28 -21.65 58.57
N GLU A 18 40.24 -22.00 59.34
CA GLU A 18 40.23 -22.13 60.81
C GLU A 18 40.69 -20.92 61.68
N MET A 19 39.97 -20.52 62.74
CA MET A 19 39.50 -21.39 63.80
C MET A 19 38.13 -21.04 64.37
N SER A 20 37.44 -22.14 64.64
CA SER A 20 36.37 -22.38 65.59
C SER A 20 36.53 -21.72 66.97
N GLY A 21 35.39 -21.38 67.56
CA GLY A 21 35.24 -21.13 68.99
C GLY A 21 33.76 -21.06 69.38
N VAL A 22 33.09 -22.21 69.32
CA VAL A 22 31.80 -22.45 70.00
C VAL A 22 32.07 -22.51 71.51
N PHE A 23 31.26 -21.85 72.34
CA PHE A 23 30.58 -22.44 73.50
C PHE A 23 29.57 -21.42 74.09
N PRO A 24 28.47 -21.89 74.70
CA PRO A 24 27.30 -21.11 75.11
C PRO A 24 27.30 -20.83 76.62
N SER A 25 26.46 -19.90 77.07
CA SER A 25 25.94 -19.90 78.45
C SER A 25 24.73 -18.96 78.52
N PHE A 26 23.52 -19.45 78.78
CA PHE A 26 22.97 -19.83 80.09
C PHE A 26 22.67 -18.62 80.99
N ASP A 27 21.37 -18.40 81.22
CA ASP A 27 20.72 -17.91 82.46
C ASP A 27 21.44 -18.39 83.75
N PRO A 28 21.25 -17.81 84.97
CA PRO A 28 20.05 -17.09 85.46
C PRO A 28 20.33 -15.91 86.45
N ASP A 29 19.25 -15.17 86.74
CA ASP A 29 18.65 -14.86 88.06
C ASP A 29 19.47 -14.83 89.38
N THR A 30 18.97 -14.04 90.35
CA THR A 30 19.27 -14.01 91.81
C THR A 30 20.62 -13.36 92.24
N SER A 31 20.82 -12.67 93.37
CA SER A 31 20.12 -12.56 94.65
C SER A 31 20.72 -11.42 95.51
N GLN A 32 19.88 -10.88 96.40
CA GLN A 32 20.11 -10.62 97.85
C GLN A 32 21.20 -9.65 98.37
N CYS A 33 20.70 -8.68 99.13
CA CYS A 33 21.03 -8.32 100.52
C CYS A 33 22.47 -8.46 101.02
N THR A 34 23.05 -7.38 101.57
CA THR A 34 23.14 -7.09 103.02
C THR A 34 24.25 -6.09 103.34
N ASN A 35 23.96 -5.23 104.33
CA ASN A 35 24.80 -4.71 105.42
C ASN A 35 26.24 -4.25 105.16
N ILE A 36 26.60 -3.10 105.77
CA ILE A 36 27.58 -2.99 106.88
C ILE A 36 27.88 -1.48 107.08
N ALA A 37 27.45 -0.93 108.23
CA ALA A 37 28.19 0.14 108.91
C ALA A 37 29.38 -0.53 109.65
N PRO A 38 30.53 0.13 109.90
CA PRO A 38 30.60 0.90 111.15
C PRO A 38 31.65 2.06 111.21
N SER A 39 31.46 2.89 112.25
CA SER A 39 32.45 3.43 113.21
C SER A 39 33.64 4.31 112.78
N ASP A 40 33.60 5.57 113.22
CA ASP A 40 34.54 6.27 114.15
C ASP A 40 35.81 5.49 114.57
N PRO A 41 36.99 6.11 114.93
CA PRO A 41 37.05 7.06 116.06
C PRO A 41 38.31 8.00 116.16
N LEU A 42 38.46 8.67 117.32
CA LEU A 42 39.70 9.22 117.98
C LEU A 42 40.21 10.58 117.45
N ARG A 43 40.64 11.58 118.24
CA ARG A 43 41.10 11.84 119.63
C ARG A 43 41.08 13.39 119.76
N SER A 44 40.56 14.10 120.77
CA SER A 44 40.79 14.12 122.22
C SER A 44 42.24 14.49 122.65
N TRP A 45 42.34 15.44 123.62
CA TRP A 45 43.50 15.81 124.47
C TRP A 45 44.53 16.79 123.85
N VAL A 46 45.12 17.83 124.47
CA VAL A 46 45.58 18.20 125.85
C VAL A 46 45.64 19.76 125.86
N GLY A 47 45.32 20.57 126.88
CA GLY A 47 45.81 20.63 128.26
C GLY A 47 47.09 21.50 128.39
N THR A 48 47.17 22.30 129.47
CA THR A 48 48.35 23.04 130.03
C THR A 48 48.80 24.32 129.30
N ASP A 49 48.73 25.53 129.88
CA ASP A 49 49.24 26.07 131.16
C ASP A 49 50.76 26.32 131.20
N SER A 50 51.14 27.40 131.88
CA SER A 50 52.50 27.83 132.28
C SER A 50 53.25 28.85 131.42
N ARG A 51 53.03 30.12 131.79
CA ARG A 51 54.02 31.09 132.33
C ARG A 51 55.51 30.96 131.94
N ARG A 52 56.07 32.15 131.64
CA ARG A 52 57.47 32.61 131.72
C ARG A 52 58.42 32.17 130.59
N VAL A 53 58.74 33.12 129.71
CA VAL A 53 60.04 33.17 129.02
C VAL A 53 60.63 34.56 129.22
N HIS A 54 61.68 34.61 130.05
CA HIS A 54 62.63 35.70 130.10
C HIS A 54 63.42 35.76 128.78
N ALA A 55 63.63 36.99 128.31
CA ALA A 55 64.62 37.48 127.35
C ALA A 55 65.26 36.46 126.38
N LEU A 56 64.79 36.46 125.12
CA LEU A 56 65.49 35.84 123.98
C LEU A 56 66.26 36.89 123.14
N PRO A 57 67.50 36.60 122.71
CA PRO A 57 68.39 37.53 122.00
C PRO A 57 67.85 37.97 120.64
N LYS A 58 68.15 39.22 120.25
CA LYS A 58 67.64 39.95 119.06
C LYS A 58 67.71 39.17 117.73
N ASN A 59 68.67 38.24 117.58
CA ASN A 59 68.89 37.47 116.34
C ASN A 59 67.91 36.29 116.13
N VAL A 60 67.24 35.78 117.17
CA VAL A 60 66.22 34.72 117.05
C VAL A 60 64.86 35.31 116.63
N LYS A 61 64.58 36.56 117.02
CA LYS A 61 63.33 37.27 116.67
C LYS A 61 63.20 37.51 115.17
N GLN A 62 64.30 37.85 114.47
CA GLN A 62 64.28 38.05 113.02
C GLN A 62 64.13 36.75 112.23
N ASN A 63 64.75 35.65 112.67
CA ASN A 63 64.62 34.36 111.99
C ASN A 63 63.24 33.71 112.20
N LEU A 64 62.64 33.89 113.38
CA LEU A 64 61.26 33.45 113.62
C LEU A 64 60.27 34.24 112.76
N GLN A 65 60.47 35.56 112.63
CA GLN A 65 59.63 36.43 111.80
C GLN A 65 59.68 36.03 110.31
N ARG A 66 60.88 35.78 109.76
CA ARG A 66 61.05 35.25 108.39
C ARG A 66 60.46 33.84 108.20
N ALA A 67 60.51 32.98 109.22
CA ALA A 67 59.91 31.66 109.17
C ALA A 67 58.36 31.73 109.18
N THR A 68 57.77 32.63 109.98
CA THR A 68 56.32 32.90 109.93
C THR A 68 55.88 33.50 108.61
N GLU A 69 56.65 34.43 108.03
CA GLU A 69 56.35 35.02 106.72
C GLU A 69 56.39 33.96 105.61
N ARG A 70 57.38 33.06 105.61
CA ARG A 70 57.42 31.91 104.67
C ARG A 70 56.27 30.94 104.86
N ARG A 71 55.90 30.62 106.11
CA ARG A 71 54.78 29.71 106.40
C ARG A 71 53.45 30.27 105.89
N GLU A 72 53.24 31.57 106.02
CA GLU A 72 52.01 32.20 105.55
C GLU A 72 51.98 32.35 104.02
N LEU A 73 53.14 32.52 103.39
CA LEU A 73 53.29 32.41 101.94
C LEU A 73 52.93 31.00 101.43
N TYR A 74 53.45 29.94 102.05
CA TYR A 74 53.12 28.55 101.69
C TYR A 74 51.66 28.19 101.95
N LYS A 75 51.03 28.76 102.98
CA LYS A 75 49.58 28.60 103.19
C LYS A 75 48.77 29.27 102.09
N GLN A 76 49.17 30.48 101.67
CA GLN A 76 48.52 31.16 100.54
C GLN A 76 48.72 30.38 99.24
N GLU A 77 49.91 29.84 99.00
CA GLU A 77 50.22 29.01 97.82
C GLU A 77 49.43 27.69 97.83
N CYS A 78 49.40 26.96 98.95
CA CYS A 78 48.55 25.77 99.10
C CYS A 78 47.06 26.07 98.97
N SER A 79 46.59 27.23 99.43
CA SER A 79 45.22 27.68 99.22
C SER A 79 44.93 27.99 97.76
N SER A 80 45.89 28.56 97.04
CA SER A 80 45.79 28.86 95.61
C SER A 80 45.73 27.58 94.79
N LEU A 81 46.67 26.65 95.04
CA LEU A 81 46.73 25.35 94.36
C LEU A 81 45.49 24.49 94.62
N ARG A 82 44.91 24.54 95.83
CA ARG A 82 43.64 23.85 96.11
C ARG A 82 42.48 24.42 95.31
N LYS A 83 42.41 25.75 95.15
CA LYS A 83 41.38 26.38 94.31
C LYS A 83 41.55 25.99 92.85
N GLU A 84 42.76 26.08 92.33
CA GLU A 84 43.11 25.71 90.95
C GLU A 84 42.81 24.23 90.65
N ASN A 85 43.18 23.33 91.56
CA ASN A 85 42.90 21.89 91.40
C ASN A 85 41.40 21.58 91.46
N THR A 86 40.64 22.34 92.26
CA THR A 86 39.17 22.21 92.30
C THR A 86 38.52 22.74 91.02
N GLU A 87 39.08 23.80 90.41
CA GLU A 87 38.64 24.30 89.10
C GLU A 87 38.96 23.32 87.98
N LEU A 88 40.17 22.76 87.95
CA LEU A 88 40.56 21.75 86.96
C LEU A 88 39.68 20.50 87.02
N LEU A 89 39.34 20.01 88.22
CA LEU A 89 38.42 18.89 88.37
C LEU A 89 37.01 19.22 87.85
N ARG A 90 36.50 20.44 88.09
CA ARG A 90 35.22 20.87 87.54
C ARG A 90 35.25 20.99 86.02
N ASP A 91 36.34 21.51 85.46
CA ASP A 91 36.53 21.62 84.02
C ASP A 91 36.63 20.24 83.36
N GLN A 92 37.33 19.30 84.00
CA GLN A 92 37.42 17.91 83.53
C GLN A 92 36.04 17.23 83.52
N TYR A 93 35.28 17.33 84.62
CA TYR A 93 33.91 16.80 84.66
C TYR A 93 32.99 17.45 83.62
N ARG A 94 33.12 18.76 83.38
CA ARG A 94 32.35 19.45 82.33
C ARG A 94 32.68 18.89 80.94
N LEU A 95 33.95 18.67 80.65
CA LEU A 95 34.39 18.10 79.37
C LEU A 95 33.95 16.65 79.19
N GLU A 96 33.94 15.85 80.25
CA GLU A 96 33.45 14.46 80.21
C GLU A 96 31.95 14.40 79.89
N ILE A 97 31.14 15.29 80.48
CA ILE A 97 29.72 15.42 80.16
C ILE A 97 29.52 15.88 78.71
N GLU A 98 30.25 16.91 78.27
CA GLU A 98 30.15 17.43 76.91
C GLU A 98 30.57 16.39 75.86
N ASN A 99 31.57 15.56 76.16
CA ASN A 99 31.99 14.47 75.29
C ASN A 99 30.95 13.34 75.25
N ALA A 100 30.36 12.97 76.40
CA ALA A 100 29.28 11.97 76.43
C ALA A 100 28.05 12.43 75.62
N GLU A 101 27.68 13.70 75.68
CA GLU A 101 26.61 14.28 74.86
C GLU A 101 26.95 14.24 73.36
N LYS A 102 28.18 14.57 72.99
CA LYS A 102 28.65 14.49 71.59
C LYS A 102 28.65 13.05 71.07
N ASP A 103 29.09 12.09 71.88
CA ASP A 103 29.10 10.67 71.51
C ASP A 103 27.68 10.14 71.30
N GLN A 104 26.72 10.56 72.13
CA GLN A 104 25.31 10.22 71.94
C GLN A 104 24.77 10.79 70.62
N ILE A 105 25.06 12.06 70.31
CA ILE A 105 24.65 12.70 69.04
C ILE A 105 25.27 11.98 67.83
N ILE A 106 26.52 11.56 67.92
CA ILE A 106 27.21 10.81 66.86
C ILE A 106 26.54 9.44 66.67
N SER A 107 26.21 8.74 67.77
CA SER A 107 25.50 7.46 67.73
C SER A 107 24.15 7.58 67.02
N ASP A 108 23.33 8.56 67.42
CA ASP A 108 22.00 8.79 66.85
C ASP A 108 22.07 9.12 65.35
N ARG A 109 23.01 10.00 64.96
CA ARG A 109 23.25 10.33 63.54
C ARG A 109 23.75 9.15 62.72
N THR A 110 24.53 8.26 63.34
CA THR A 110 25.04 7.06 62.67
C THR A 110 23.91 6.07 62.41
N ALA A 111 23.00 5.89 63.36
CA ALA A 111 21.80 5.08 63.18
C ALA A 111 20.89 5.63 62.06
N GLU A 112 20.70 6.95 62.01
CA GLU A 112 19.94 7.63 60.96
C GLU A 112 20.58 7.46 59.58
N LEU A 113 21.91 7.59 59.48
CA LEU A 113 22.66 7.35 58.24
C LEU A 113 22.53 5.91 57.74
N ILE A 114 22.54 4.92 58.64
CA ILE A 114 22.34 3.51 58.27
C ILE A 114 20.92 3.32 57.72
N LYS A 115 19.91 3.91 58.36
CA LYS A 115 18.52 3.88 57.89
C LYS A 115 18.39 4.51 56.50
N LEU A 116 18.91 5.72 56.30
CA LEU A 116 18.90 6.42 55.01
C LEU A 116 19.62 5.63 53.92
N LYS A 117 20.75 4.98 54.23
CA LYS A 117 21.44 4.10 53.26
C LYS A 117 20.57 2.92 52.86
N SER A 118 19.85 2.31 53.80
CA SER A 118 18.94 1.21 53.49
C SER A 118 17.77 1.67 52.60
N GLU A 119 17.17 2.82 52.89
CA GLU A 119 16.11 3.42 52.07
C GLU A 119 16.61 3.79 50.67
N LEU A 120 17.83 4.32 50.56
CA LEU A 120 18.49 4.61 49.29
C LEU A 120 18.74 3.34 48.46
N THR A 121 19.12 2.24 49.10
CA THR A 121 19.29 0.96 48.37
C THR A 121 17.96 0.41 47.88
N THR A 122 16.89 0.53 48.66
CA THR A 122 15.55 0.06 48.27
C THR A 122 14.99 0.90 47.12
N THR A 123 15.12 2.23 47.19
CA THR A 123 14.69 3.13 46.11
C THR A 123 15.48 2.91 44.82
N ARG A 124 16.80 2.65 44.91
CA ARG A 124 17.60 2.27 43.73
C ARG A 124 17.15 0.97 43.08
N LYS A 125 16.77 -0.05 43.87
CA LYS A 125 16.22 -1.30 43.33
C LYS A 125 14.90 -1.06 42.62
N LEU A 126 13.97 -0.32 43.23
CA LEU A 126 12.70 0.04 42.61
C LEU A 126 12.88 0.82 41.31
N PHE A 127 13.84 1.74 41.27
CA PHE A 127 14.13 2.51 40.05
C PHE A 127 14.67 1.61 38.93
N ALA A 128 15.58 0.68 39.25
CA ALA A 128 16.10 -0.28 38.28
C ALA A 128 15.02 -1.23 37.76
N GLU A 129 14.07 -1.66 38.61
CA GLU A 129 12.92 -2.47 38.20
C GLU A 129 11.97 -1.70 37.26
N GLN A 130 11.71 -0.42 37.56
CA GLN A 130 10.90 0.43 36.68
C GLN A 130 11.58 0.68 35.33
N GLU A 131 12.90 0.91 35.32
CA GLU A 131 13.67 1.09 34.09
C GLU A 131 13.64 -0.17 33.21
N ALA A 132 13.80 -1.35 33.82
CA ALA A 132 13.66 -2.62 33.11
C ALA A 132 12.25 -2.83 32.53
N GLN A 133 11.19 -2.51 33.28
CA GLN A 133 9.82 -2.56 32.77
C GLN A 133 9.58 -1.57 31.63
N MET A 134 10.14 -0.36 31.72
CA MET A 134 10.05 0.65 30.67
C MET A 134 10.76 0.20 29.40
N ASP A 135 11.93 -0.42 29.51
CA ASP A 135 12.66 -0.96 28.36
C ASP A 135 11.96 -2.17 27.73
N GLU A 136 11.36 -3.04 28.54
CA GLU A 136 10.52 -4.13 28.05
C GLU A 136 9.30 -3.58 27.28
N MET A 137 8.58 -2.61 27.85
CA MET A 137 7.46 -1.96 27.17
C MET A 137 7.89 -1.25 25.88
N ARG A 138 9.06 -0.60 25.86
CA ARG A 138 9.63 0.02 24.64
C ARG A 138 9.92 -1.03 23.58
N SER A 139 10.50 -2.16 23.95
CA SER A 139 10.77 -3.28 23.03
C SER A 139 9.47 -3.85 22.45
N GLN A 140 8.45 -4.07 23.29
CA GLN A 140 7.13 -4.53 22.86
C GLN A 140 6.45 -3.52 21.91
N LEU A 141 6.54 -2.22 22.22
CA LEU A 141 6.04 -1.14 21.35
C LEU A 141 6.78 -1.07 20.02
N GLN A 142 8.11 -1.27 20.03
CA GLN A 142 8.91 -1.27 18.81
C GLN A 142 8.51 -2.43 17.88
N VAL A 143 8.33 -3.63 18.45
CA VAL A 143 7.84 -4.81 17.70
C VAL A 143 6.42 -4.59 17.17
N GLN A 144 5.52 -4.01 17.96
CA GLN A 144 4.15 -3.71 17.49
C GLN A 144 4.14 -2.60 16.43
N SER A 145 4.97 -1.55 16.56
CA SER A 145 5.09 -0.49 15.57
C SER A 145 5.64 -1.01 14.23
N SER A 146 6.55 -1.98 14.25
CA SER A 146 7.10 -2.59 13.04
C SER A 146 6.06 -3.37 12.22
N LYS A 147 4.95 -3.79 12.85
CA LYS A 147 3.82 -4.47 12.20
C LYS A 147 2.81 -3.51 11.59
N ILE A 148 2.89 -2.21 11.89
CA ILE A 148 2.03 -1.17 11.31
C ILE A 148 2.85 -0.39 10.28
N LYS A 149 2.50 -0.53 8.99
CA LYS A 149 3.11 0.27 7.93
C LYS A 149 2.23 1.43 7.52
N GLY A 150 2.79 2.63 7.61
CA GLY A 150 2.20 3.84 7.04
C GLY A 150 2.33 3.84 5.52
N LEU A 151 1.21 4.01 4.81
CA LEU A 151 1.19 4.22 3.36
C LEU A 151 1.33 5.71 2.98
N LYS A 152 1.24 6.59 3.98
CA LYS A 152 1.31 8.04 3.80
C LYS A 152 2.68 8.56 4.22
N SER A 153 3.17 9.54 3.47
CA SER A 153 4.27 10.42 3.86
C SER A 153 3.72 11.84 3.88
N SER A 154 3.91 12.56 4.99
CA SER A 154 3.46 13.96 5.13
C SER A 154 1.97 14.17 4.83
N GLY A 155 1.11 13.25 5.27
CA GLY A 155 -0.36 13.33 5.07
C GLY A 155 -0.87 12.91 3.69
N GLN A 156 0.02 12.65 2.72
CA GLN A 156 -0.34 12.17 1.39
C GLN A 156 0.13 10.74 1.15
N TYR A 157 -0.57 9.99 0.31
CA TYR A 157 -0.12 8.64 -0.06
C TYR A 157 1.19 8.72 -0.85
N SER A 158 2.12 7.81 -0.53
CA SER A 158 3.40 7.75 -1.20
C SER A 158 3.26 7.44 -2.70
N SER A 159 4.30 7.76 -3.49
CA SER A 159 4.36 7.39 -4.91
C SER A 159 4.28 5.87 -5.11
N ALA A 160 4.87 5.09 -4.21
CA ALA A 160 4.79 3.63 -4.23
C ALA A 160 3.35 3.14 -4.04
N THR A 161 2.62 3.73 -3.10
CA THR A 161 1.19 3.42 -2.89
C THR A 161 0.37 3.81 -4.12
N THR A 162 0.60 4.99 -4.68
CA THR A 162 -0.10 5.44 -5.89
C THR A 162 0.16 4.49 -7.07
N LEU A 163 1.41 4.05 -7.25
CA LEU A 163 1.76 3.06 -8.28
C LEU A 163 1.07 1.71 -8.05
N ALA A 164 1.00 1.22 -6.81
CA ALA A 164 0.30 -0.01 -6.47
C ALA A 164 -1.21 0.10 -6.79
N VAL A 165 -1.84 1.23 -6.46
CA VAL A 165 -3.23 1.52 -6.82
C VAL A 165 -3.42 1.48 -8.34
N VAL A 166 -2.56 2.16 -9.11
CA VAL A 166 -2.63 2.15 -10.58
C VAL A 166 -2.51 0.73 -11.15
N LYS A 167 -1.60 -0.09 -10.60
CA LYS A 167 -1.46 -1.50 -11.00
C LYS A 167 -2.71 -2.32 -10.68
N LEU A 168 -3.29 -2.18 -9.49
CA LEU A 168 -4.53 -2.86 -9.14
C LEU A 168 -5.69 -2.44 -10.05
N LYS A 169 -5.78 -1.15 -10.40
CA LYS A 169 -6.75 -0.65 -11.38
C LYS A 169 -6.56 -1.27 -12.77
N SER A 170 -5.31 -1.46 -13.21
CA SER A 170 -5.01 -2.13 -14.49
C SER A 170 -5.43 -3.60 -14.51
N LEU A 171 -5.57 -4.23 -13.35
CA LEU A 171 -6.09 -5.59 -13.17
C LEU A 171 -7.61 -5.66 -13.01
N GLY A 172 -8.32 -4.53 -13.17
CA GLY A 172 -9.78 -4.47 -13.10
C GLY A 172 -10.35 -4.41 -11.68
N VAL A 173 -9.55 -4.11 -10.67
CA VAL A 173 -10.06 -3.93 -9.30
C VAL A 173 -10.91 -2.66 -9.22
N ALA A 174 -12.14 -2.77 -8.71
CA ALA A 174 -13.05 -1.63 -8.53
C ALA A 174 -12.51 -0.64 -7.48
N ASP A 175 -12.83 0.65 -7.60
CA ASP A 175 -12.26 1.71 -6.75
C ASP A 175 -12.51 1.43 -5.26
N GLU A 176 -13.73 0.99 -4.92
CA GLU A 176 -14.14 0.63 -3.57
C GLU A 176 -13.47 -0.65 -3.03
N LYS A 177 -12.84 -1.44 -3.91
CA LYS A 177 -12.17 -2.71 -3.55
C LYS A 177 -10.66 -2.59 -3.45
N VAL A 178 -10.06 -1.51 -3.94
CA VAL A 178 -8.60 -1.33 -3.88
C VAL A 178 -8.07 -1.32 -2.44
N GLY A 179 -8.73 -0.61 -1.53
CA GLY A 179 -8.32 -0.58 -0.12
C GLY A 179 -8.37 -1.98 0.52
N GLN A 180 -9.48 -2.71 0.29
CA GLN A 180 -9.65 -4.08 0.76
C GLN A 180 -8.58 -5.03 0.20
N ALA A 181 -8.24 -4.89 -1.09
CA ALA A 181 -7.19 -5.69 -1.72
C ALA A 181 -5.82 -5.44 -1.09
N LEU A 182 -5.49 -4.18 -0.77
CA LEU A 182 -4.24 -3.84 -0.08
C LEU A 182 -4.20 -4.40 1.35
N ASP A 183 -5.31 -4.30 2.09
CA ASP A 183 -5.42 -4.85 3.45
C ASP A 183 -5.27 -6.37 3.47
N ILE A 184 -5.91 -7.09 2.53
CA ILE A 184 -5.78 -8.55 2.41
C ILE A 184 -4.33 -8.93 2.09
N VAL A 185 -3.70 -8.26 1.12
CA VAL A 185 -2.32 -8.57 0.75
C VAL A 185 -1.37 -8.30 1.92
N ALA A 186 -1.49 -7.17 2.60
CA ALA A 186 -0.62 -6.82 3.73
C ALA A 186 -0.86 -7.75 4.93
N GLY A 187 -2.11 -8.03 5.28
CA GLY A 187 -2.49 -8.83 6.43
C GLY A 187 -2.20 -10.32 6.23
N GLU A 188 -2.75 -10.92 5.18
CA GLU A 188 -2.72 -12.37 4.98
C GLU A 188 -1.37 -12.88 4.45
N LEU A 189 -0.69 -12.10 3.60
CA LEU A 189 0.59 -12.54 3.00
C LEU A 189 1.81 -12.06 3.77
N PHE A 190 1.73 -10.90 4.42
CA PHE A 190 2.89 -10.27 5.07
C PHE A 190 2.70 -10.03 6.58
N ASN A 191 1.59 -10.48 7.17
CA ASN A 191 1.26 -10.30 8.60
C ASN A 191 1.47 -8.84 9.06
N THR A 192 1.12 -7.90 8.19
CA THR A 192 1.35 -6.46 8.36
C THR A 192 0.00 -5.75 8.35
N LYS A 193 -0.23 -4.90 9.34
CA LYS A 193 -1.41 -4.02 9.38
C LYS A 193 -1.07 -2.71 8.69
N LEU A 194 -1.96 -2.24 7.83
CA LEU A 194 -1.83 -0.92 7.22
C LEU A 194 -2.51 0.11 8.13
N GLU A 195 -1.85 1.26 8.32
CA GLU A 195 -2.41 2.34 9.14
C GLU A 195 -3.69 2.92 8.52
N ALA A 196 -3.67 3.13 7.20
CA ALA A 196 -4.82 3.61 6.44
C ALA A 196 -4.70 3.20 4.97
N THR A 197 -5.75 2.60 4.42
CA THR A 197 -5.84 2.29 2.99
C THR A 197 -6.58 3.39 2.21
N PRO A 198 -6.29 3.55 0.91
CA PRO A 198 -6.98 4.54 0.07
C PRO A 198 -8.49 4.25 0.00
N SER A 199 -9.31 5.27 0.25
CA SER A 199 -10.75 5.21 0.01
C SER A 199 -11.07 5.23 -1.50
N ALA A 200 -12.28 4.84 -1.88
CA ALA A 200 -12.74 4.89 -3.27
C ALA A 200 -12.53 6.27 -3.92
N THR A 201 -12.88 7.34 -3.21
CA THR A 201 -12.66 8.73 -3.66
C THR A 201 -11.18 9.06 -3.85
N THR A 202 -10.31 8.55 -2.96
CA THR A 202 -8.86 8.74 -3.08
C THR A 202 -8.32 8.03 -4.32
N VAL A 203 -8.76 6.79 -4.54
CA VAL A 203 -8.39 5.98 -5.72
C VAL A 203 -8.85 6.65 -7.02
N ALA A 204 -10.07 7.19 -7.04
CA ALA A 204 -10.57 7.96 -8.17
C ALA A 204 -9.70 9.20 -8.42
N ARG A 205 -9.32 9.95 -7.38
CA ARG A 205 -8.41 11.10 -7.49
C ARG A 205 -7.03 10.71 -8.03
N MET A 206 -6.46 9.60 -7.55
CA MET A 206 -5.20 9.06 -8.08
C MET A 206 -5.33 8.69 -9.57
N SER A 207 -6.47 8.14 -9.99
CA SER A 207 -6.75 7.83 -11.39
C SER A 207 -6.82 9.09 -12.26
N TYR A 208 -7.44 10.17 -11.78
CA TYR A 208 -7.43 11.47 -12.46
C TYR A 208 -6.00 12.03 -12.63
N THR A 209 -5.18 11.99 -11.58
CA THR A 209 -3.77 12.42 -11.66
C THR A 209 -2.97 11.56 -12.64
N THR A 210 -3.22 10.24 -12.64
CA THR A 210 -2.58 9.31 -13.57
C THR A 210 -2.97 9.60 -15.02
N ASN A 211 -4.24 9.95 -15.27
CA ASN A 211 -4.71 10.38 -16.59
C ASN A 211 -4.02 11.69 -17.03
N ALA A 212 -3.85 12.67 -16.14
CA ALA A 212 -3.09 13.88 -16.44
C ALA A 212 -1.63 13.57 -16.84
N LEU A 213 -0.96 12.64 -16.11
CA LEU A 213 0.38 12.16 -16.47
C LEU A 213 0.40 11.43 -17.81
N ALA A 214 -0.59 10.59 -18.09
CA ALA A 214 -0.73 9.89 -19.37
C ALA A 214 -0.91 10.87 -20.54
N ASN A 215 -1.66 11.96 -20.35
CA ASN A 215 -1.79 13.02 -21.34
C ASN A 215 -0.45 13.74 -21.58
N LYS A 216 0.32 14.05 -20.51
CA LYS A 216 1.67 14.61 -20.66
C LYS A 216 2.60 13.68 -21.44
N HIS A 217 2.56 12.38 -21.14
CA HIS A 217 3.34 11.38 -21.86
C HIS A 217 2.92 11.29 -23.33
N THR A 218 1.62 11.29 -23.59
CA THR A 218 1.07 11.31 -24.95
C THR A 218 1.53 12.55 -25.71
N LYS A 219 1.48 13.74 -25.10
CA LYS A 219 1.99 14.98 -25.71
C LYS A 219 3.45 14.82 -26.15
N ARG A 220 4.32 14.33 -25.27
CA ARG A 220 5.74 14.07 -25.57
C ARG A 220 5.92 13.07 -26.71
N LEU A 221 5.16 11.97 -26.71
CA LEU A 221 5.19 10.98 -27.78
C LEU A 221 4.82 11.61 -29.14
N LEU A 222 3.69 12.29 -29.20
CA LEU A 222 3.20 12.91 -30.44
C LEU A 222 4.16 14.00 -30.93
N SER A 223 4.73 14.82 -30.04
CA SER A 223 5.76 15.78 -30.41
C SER A 223 6.99 15.12 -31.04
N LYS A 224 7.39 13.93 -30.58
CA LYS A 224 8.49 13.16 -31.22
C LYS A 224 8.07 12.63 -32.60
N LEU A 225 6.86 12.10 -32.74
CA LEU A 225 6.36 11.57 -34.01
C LEU A 225 6.28 12.66 -35.09
N VAL A 226 5.78 13.84 -34.71
CA VAL A 226 5.73 15.03 -35.58
C VAL A 226 7.14 15.45 -36.01
N LYS A 227 8.07 15.63 -35.06
CA LYS A 227 9.45 16.04 -35.37
C LYS A 227 10.16 15.03 -36.28
N GLY A 228 9.89 13.74 -36.10
CA GLY A 228 10.43 12.68 -36.94
C GLY A 228 9.75 12.54 -38.31
N LYS A 229 8.79 13.41 -38.66
CA LYS A 229 7.98 13.36 -39.89
C LYS A 229 7.42 11.95 -40.17
N LYS A 230 7.00 11.25 -39.12
CA LYS A 230 6.53 9.87 -39.23
C LYS A 230 5.14 9.82 -39.85
N PHE A 231 4.89 8.77 -40.65
CA PHE A 231 3.55 8.45 -41.14
C PHE A 231 2.63 8.13 -39.97
N MET A 232 1.46 8.78 -39.92
CA MET A 232 0.44 8.56 -38.90
C MET A 232 -0.92 8.34 -39.55
N ALA A 233 -1.61 7.29 -39.12
CA ALA A 233 -3.00 7.02 -39.48
C ALA A 233 -3.90 7.17 -38.25
N LEU A 234 -5.05 7.84 -38.42
CA LEU A 234 -6.08 7.96 -37.39
C LEU A 234 -7.06 6.79 -37.49
N GLY A 235 -6.99 5.87 -36.53
CA GLY A 235 -8.04 4.87 -36.32
C GLY A 235 -9.20 5.46 -35.54
N SER A 236 -10.42 5.21 -35.99
CA SER A 236 -11.65 5.55 -35.25
C SER A 236 -12.55 4.32 -35.11
N ASP A 237 -13.15 4.17 -33.94
CA ASP A 237 -14.12 3.12 -33.64
C ASP A 237 -15.33 3.70 -32.92
N GLU A 238 -16.51 3.21 -33.29
CA GLU A 238 -17.78 3.68 -32.75
C GLU A 238 -18.62 2.51 -32.24
N THR A 239 -19.12 2.61 -31.01
CA THR A 239 -20.01 1.59 -30.47
C THR A 239 -21.16 2.21 -29.69
N THR A 240 -22.23 1.44 -29.53
CA THR A 240 -23.33 1.78 -28.62
C THR A 240 -23.45 0.65 -27.62
N LYS A 241 -23.31 0.95 -26.34
CA LYS A 241 -23.43 -0.01 -25.24
C LYS A 241 -24.36 0.55 -24.18
N LEU A 242 -25.43 -0.19 -23.87
CA LEU A 242 -26.39 0.20 -22.81
C LEU A 242 -26.88 1.65 -22.96
N PHE A 243 -27.29 2.04 -24.18
CA PHE A 243 -27.73 3.40 -24.54
C PHE A 243 -26.63 4.48 -24.59
N HIS A 244 -25.43 4.21 -24.10
CA HIS A 244 -24.27 5.10 -24.23
C HIS A 244 -23.63 4.93 -25.61
N LYS A 245 -23.40 6.04 -26.30
CA LYS A 245 -22.67 6.06 -27.58
C LYS A 245 -21.23 6.42 -27.27
N LEU A 246 -20.30 5.54 -27.64
CA LEU A 246 -18.89 5.69 -27.36
C LEU A 246 -18.13 5.81 -28.68
N GLN A 247 -17.20 6.76 -28.73
CA GLN A 247 -16.27 6.92 -29.84
C GLN A 247 -14.85 6.84 -29.29
N ALA A 248 -14.00 6.06 -29.93
CA ALA A 248 -12.60 5.88 -29.56
C ALA A 248 -11.70 6.25 -30.74
N TYR A 249 -10.56 6.86 -30.42
CA TYR A 249 -9.58 7.30 -31.40
C TYR A 249 -8.21 6.77 -31.07
N GLN A 250 -7.51 6.33 -32.09
CA GLN A 250 -6.19 5.71 -32.00
C GLN A 250 -5.29 6.30 -33.07
N LEU A 251 -4.00 6.43 -32.78
CA LEU A 251 -2.98 6.76 -33.77
C LEU A 251 -2.13 5.56 -34.05
N TRP A 252 -2.03 5.23 -35.32
CA TRP A 252 -1.24 4.12 -35.83
C TRP A 252 -0.01 4.70 -36.51
N TYR A 253 1.17 4.23 -36.13
CA TYR A 253 2.43 4.73 -36.66
C TYR A 253 3.50 3.62 -36.65
N ILE A 254 4.61 3.88 -37.33
CA ILE A 254 5.79 3.00 -37.32
C ILE A 254 6.79 3.58 -36.32
N ASP A 255 7.18 2.79 -35.32
CA ASP A 255 8.16 3.20 -34.31
C ASP A 255 9.59 3.29 -34.89
N GLU A 256 10.57 3.63 -34.07
CA GLU A 256 11.97 3.78 -34.50
C GLU A 256 12.60 2.45 -34.92
N ASN A 257 12.01 1.32 -34.52
CA ASN A 257 12.47 -0.03 -34.85
C ASN A 257 11.73 -0.62 -36.07
N GLY A 258 10.92 0.17 -36.78
CA GLY A 258 10.11 -0.32 -37.90
C GLY A 258 8.86 -1.09 -37.48
N LYS A 259 8.51 -1.12 -36.19
CA LYS A 259 7.34 -1.86 -35.68
C LYS A 259 6.08 -1.01 -35.74
N ARG A 260 5.00 -1.61 -36.25
CA ARG A 260 3.66 -1.03 -36.20
C ARG A 260 3.20 -0.88 -34.76
N THR A 261 2.88 0.34 -34.38
CA THR A 261 2.44 0.68 -33.03
C THR A 261 1.10 1.40 -33.08
N VAL A 262 0.24 1.08 -32.12
CA VAL A 262 -1.07 1.71 -31.95
C VAL A 262 -1.07 2.41 -30.60
N HIS A 263 -1.33 3.71 -30.60
CA HIS A 263 -1.47 4.52 -29.39
C HIS A 263 -2.91 4.99 -29.25
N ASN A 264 -3.55 4.67 -28.13
CA ASN A 264 -4.93 5.10 -27.87
C ASN A 264 -4.93 6.56 -27.39
N LEU A 265 -5.60 7.45 -28.13
CA LEU A 265 -5.76 8.86 -27.77
C LEU A 265 -6.85 9.06 -26.71
N GLY A 266 -7.84 8.19 -26.71
CA GLY A 266 -8.90 8.15 -25.73
C GLY A 266 -10.22 7.64 -26.29
N MET A 267 -11.15 7.41 -25.38
CA MET A 267 -12.55 7.10 -25.65
C MET A 267 -13.43 8.16 -24.99
N LYS A 268 -14.47 8.60 -25.68
CA LYS A 268 -15.43 9.59 -25.18
C LYS A 268 -16.84 9.10 -25.40
N GLU A 269 -17.70 9.37 -24.42
CA GLU A 269 -19.13 9.26 -24.58
C GLU A 269 -19.67 10.50 -25.30
N VAL A 270 -20.53 10.29 -26.29
CA VAL A 270 -21.08 11.35 -27.14
C VAL A 270 -22.60 11.25 -27.20
N VAL A 271 -23.27 12.39 -27.38
CA VAL A 271 -24.74 12.44 -27.48
C VAL A 271 -25.21 11.92 -28.84
N THR A 272 -24.48 12.25 -29.91
CA THR A 272 -24.77 11.84 -31.29
C THR A 272 -23.52 11.28 -31.96
N LYS A 273 -23.71 10.42 -32.97
CA LYS A 273 -22.66 9.83 -33.80
C LYS A 273 -22.51 10.58 -35.13
N SER A 274 -22.67 11.90 -35.10
CA SER A 274 -22.52 12.71 -36.31
C SER A 274 -21.05 12.88 -36.65
N ALA A 275 -20.76 13.10 -37.94
CA ALA A 275 -19.42 13.34 -38.42
C ALA A 275 -18.78 14.58 -37.78
N GLU A 276 -19.56 15.65 -37.57
CA GLU A 276 -19.11 16.87 -36.89
C GLU A 276 -18.73 16.60 -35.43
N VAL A 277 -19.54 15.81 -34.72
CA VAL A 277 -19.23 15.42 -33.32
C VAL A 277 -17.97 14.57 -33.26
N SER A 278 -17.75 13.68 -34.22
CA SER A 278 -16.52 12.89 -34.31
C SER A 278 -15.29 13.79 -34.46
N LEU A 279 -15.33 14.74 -35.42
CA LEU A 279 -14.23 15.69 -35.63
C LEU A 279 -13.98 16.56 -34.40
N ASN A 280 -15.03 17.12 -33.82
CA ASN A 280 -14.93 17.95 -32.61
C ASN A 280 -14.41 17.15 -31.41
N THR A 281 -14.71 15.85 -31.35
CA THR A 281 -14.19 14.98 -30.30
C THR A 281 -12.69 14.76 -30.45
N VAL A 282 -12.18 14.51 -31.66
CA VAL A 282 -10.74 14.41 -31.92
C VAL A 282 -10.03 15.70 -31.52
N LYS A 283 -10.55 16.86 -31.98
CA LYS A 283 -10.02 18.18 -31.63
C LYS A 283 -9.97 18.37 -30.10
N SER A 284 -11.08 18.09 -29.41
CA SER A 284 -11.20 18.19 -27.96
C SER A 284 -10.22 17.28 -27.20
N ILE A 285 -9.96 16.06 -27.70
CA ILE A 285 -8.98 15.14 -27.10
C ILE A 285 -7.57 15.73 -27.22
N LEU A 286 -7.19 16.25 -28.39
CA LEU A 286 -5.89 16.85 -28.62
C LEU A 286 -5.70 18.15 -27.84
N ASP A 287 -6.73 19.02 -27.76
CA ASP A 287 -6.71 20.24 -26.93
C ASP A 287 -6.49 19.89 -25.45
N ARG A 288 -7.09 18.78 -24.96
CA ARG A 288 -6.89 18.30 -23.58
C ARG A 288 -5.46 17.81 -23.37
N ILE A 289 -4.89 17.11 -24.35
CA ILE A 289 -3.49 16.65 -24.32
C ILE A 289 -2.55 17.87 -24.29
N GLU A 290 -2.81 18.89 -25.10
CA GLU A 290 -2.05 20.13 -25.13
C GLU A 290 -2.03 20.84 -23.76
N LYS A 291 -3.22 21.03 -23.16
CA LYS A 291 -3.42 21.68 -21.85
C LYS A 291 -2.83 20.90 -20.67
N SER A 292 -2.49 19.63 -20.87
CA SER A 292 -1.95 18.80 -19.79
C SER A 292 -0.54 19.19 -19.36
N ASP A 293 0.22 19.92 -20.20
CA ASP A 293 1.56 20.40 -19.88
C ASP A 293 1.68 21.93 -20.03
N PRO A 294 1.50 22.69 -18.94
CA PRO A 294 1.59 24.15 -18.94
C PRO A 294 3.02 24.67 -19.08
N SER A 295 4.05 23.83 -18.89
CA SER A 295 5.45 24.24 -19.06
C SER A 295 5.82 24.60 -20.51
N VAL A 296 4.95 24.27 -21.46
CA VAL A 296 5.10 24.58 -22.89
C VAL A 296 4.30 25.84 -23.30
N GLN A 297 3.60 26.51 -22.38
CA GLN A 297 2.84 27.74 -22.68
C GLN A 297 3.71 29.00 -22.93
N GLY A 298 5.03 28.85 -23.09
CA GLY A 298 5.97 29.96 -23.26
C GLY A 298 6.71 30.00 -24.59
N SER A 299 6.53 29.03 -25.50
CA SER A 299 7.05 29.18 -26.87
C SER A 299 5.95 29.76 -27.74
N GLU A 300 6.22 30.89 -28.37
CA GLU A 300 5.40 31.51 -29.43
C GLU A 300 5.34 30.61 -30.68
N THR A 301 4.89 29.36 -30.54
CA THR A 301 4.52 28.56 -31.70
C THR A 301 3.21 29.15 -32.22
N ARG A 302 3.29 29.74 -33.42
CA ARG A 302 2.17 30.34 -34.17
C ARG A 302 0.97 29.40 -34.33
N ASN A 303 1.16 28.11 -34.11
CA ASN A 303 0.21 27.02 -34.37
C ASN A 303 -0.10 26.22 -33.11
N SER A 304 -1.37 25.81 -32.96
CA SER A 304 -1.77 24.92 -31.86
C SER A 304 -1.16 23.53 -32.00
N PHE A 305 -0.82 22.88 -30.88
CA PHE A 305 -0.31 21.50 -30.90
C PHE A 305 -1.28 20.53 -31.59
N ARG A 306 -2.59 20.74 -31.39
CA ARG A 306 -3.65 19.98 -32.08
C ARG A 306 -3.46 20.05 -33.60
N ASP A 307 -3.30 21.24 -34.14
CA ASP A 307 -3.25 21.44 -35.59
C ASP A 307 -1.98 20.83 -36.19
N ILE A 308 -0.85 20.96 -35.50
CA ILE A 308 0.41 20.32 -35.88
C ILE A 308 0.25 18.79 -35.97
N VAL A 309 -0.39 18.18 -34.97
CA VAL A 309 -0.64 16.72 -34.97
C VAL A 309 -1.59 16.32 -36.10
N ILE A 310 -2.67 17.07 -36.32
CA ILE A 310 -3.64 16.78 -37.38
C ILE A 310 -3.02 16.91 -38.78
N GLY A 311 -2.20 17.95 -39.01
CA GLY A 311 -1.51 18.15 -40.30
C GLY A 311 -0.63 16.97 -40.69
N GLN A 312 -0.02 16.30 -39.71
CA GLN A 312 0.85 15.15 -39.91
C GLN A 312 0.10 13.81 -40.12
N ILE A 313 -1.20 13.75 -39.86
CA ILE A 313 -2.02 12.55 -40.12
C ILE A 313 -2.40 12.52 -41.59
N ASN A 314 -1.97 11.51 -42.33
CA ASN A 314 -2.19 11.39 -43.78
C ASN A 314 -3.18 10.28 -44.17
N SER A 315 -3.74 9.60 -43.18
CA SER A 315 -4.79 8.63 -43.43
C SER A 315 -5.73 8.50 -42.25
N ALA A 316 -6.97 8.12 -42.53
CA ALA A 316 -7.94 7.73 -41.51
C ALA A 316 -8.47 6.33 -41.81
N MET A 317 -8.66 5.54 -40.76
CA MET A 317 -9.31 4.24 -40.81
C MET A 317 -10.57 4.25 -39.95
N GLY A 318 -11.69 3.90 -40.57
CA GLY A 318 -13.00 3.80 -39.94
C GLY A 318 -13.85 2.72 -40.60
N ASP A 319 -15.06 2.48 -40.11
CA ASP A 319 -16.01 1.60 -40.81
C ASP A 319 -16.55 2.27 -42.10
N ARG A 320 -17.44 1.57 -42.82
CA ARG A 320 -18.08 2.09 -44.04
C ARG A 320 -19.43 2.77 -43.76
N ALA A 321 -19.74 3.10 -42.51
CA ALA A 321 -20.95 3.85 -42.21
C ALA A 321 -20.86 5.24 -42.83
N SER A 322 -22.00 5.77 -43.29
CA SER A 322 -22.05 7.11 -43.91
C SER A 322 -21.49 8.21 -43.00
N THR A 323 -21.66 8.07 -41.68
CA THR A 323 -21.11 8.98 -40.68
C THR A 323 -19.59 8.95 -40.63
N GLN A 324 -18.97 7.78 -40.81
CA GLN A 324 -17.52 7.63 -40.82
C GLN A 324 -16.89 8.10 -42.12
N THR A 325 -17.51 7.79 -43.26
CA THR A 325 -17.10 8.36 -44.55
C THR A 325 -17.15 9.88 -44.51
N ARG A 326 -18.25 10.45 -44.02
CA ARG A 326 -18.39 11.91 -43.88
C ARG A 326 -17.40 12.49 -42.87
N PHE A 327 -17.08 11.78 -41.79
CA PHE A 327 -16.06 12.19 -40.84
C PHE A 327 -14.67 12.26 -41.50
N ALA A 328 -14.29 11.27 -42.31
CA ALA A 328 -13.02 11.28 -43.03
C ALA A 328 -12.93 12.48 -43.99
N GLU A 329 -14.00 12.79 -44.73
CA GLU A 329 -14.07 13.99 -45.59
C GLU A 329 -13.92 15.29 -44.79
N LEU A 330 -14.61 15.42 -43.65
CA LEU A 330 -14.50 16.61 -42.80
C LEU A 330 -13.11 16.72 -42.18
N PHE A 331 -12.48 15.60 -41.84
CA PHE A 331 -11.13 15.55 -41.31
C PHE A 331 -10.11 15.98 -42.36
N GLU A 332 -10.20 15.45 -43.58
CA GLU A 332 -9.37 15.83 -44.73
C GLU A 332 -9.51 17.32 -45.04
N LYS A 333 -10.75 17.82 -45.14
CA LYS A 333 -11.00 19.24 -45.37
C LYS A 333 -10.36 20.11 -44.29
N TYR A 334 -10.58 19.78 -43.02
CA TYR A 334 -9.99 20.52 -41.92
C TYR A 334 -8.46 20.46 -41.93
N ARG A 335 -7.89 19.31 -42.29
CA ARG A 335 -6.45 19.13 -42.44
C ARG A 335 -5.91 20.06 -43.52
N THR A 336 -6.48 20.06 -44.73
CA THR A 336 -6.06 20.95 -45.83
C THR A 336 -6.13 22.43 -45.44
N GLU A 337 -7.17 22.84 -44.71
CA GLU A 337 -7.31 24.22 -44.21
C GLU A 337 -6.17 24.64 -43.25
N ILE A 338 -5.59 23.71 -42.48
CA ILE A 338 -4.54 24.02 -41.50
C ILE A 338 -3.11 23.81 -42.02
N LEU A 339 -2.91 23.04 -43.10
CA LEU A 339 -1.57 22.76 -43.66
C LEU A 339 -0.72 24.02 -43.87
N PRO A 340 -1.24 25.13 -44.44
CA PRO A 340 -0.46 26.35 -44.66
C PRO A 340 0.09 26.98 -43.39
N ASN A 341 -0.56 26.71 -42.26
CA ASN A 341 -0.14 27.25 -40.97
C ASN A 341 0.91 26.36 -40.32
N VAL A 342 0.78 25.03 -40.44
CA VAL A 342 1.57 24.06 -39.65
C VAL A 342 2.81 23.51 -40.35
N ILE A 343 2.94 23.70 -41.66
CA ILE A 343 4.12 23.30 -42.43
C ILE A 343 5.02 24.52 -42.63
N ASP A 344 6.28 24.38 -42.22
CA ASP A 344 7.29 25.40 -42.44
C ASP A 344 7.50 25.63 -43.94
N GLU A 345 7.70 26.89 -44.35
CA GLU A 345 7.98 27.26 -45.75
C GLU A 345 6.87 26.90 -46.76
N TRP A 346 5.63 26.68 -46.30
CA TRP A 346 4.49 26.36 -47.18
C TRP A 346 4.33 27.33 -48.35
N ALA A 347 4.47 28.63 -48.11
CA ALA A 347 4.30 29.67 -49.15
C ALA A 347 5.37 29.62 -50.26
N THR A 348 6.51 28.97 -50.02
CA THR A 348 7.63 28.86 -50.96
C THR A 348 7.74 27.47 -51.60
N MET A 349 6.91 26.52 -51.18
CA MET A 349 6.83 25.19 -51.79
C MET A 349 6.24 25.26 -53.20
N SER A 350 6.67 24.32 -54.03
CA SER A 350 6.11 24.06 -55.36
C SER A 350 4.74 23.40 -55.29
N ASP A 351 3.98 23.45 -56.39
CA ASP A 351 2.67 22.79 -56.50
C ASP A 351 2.76 21.27 -56.25
N ASP A 352 3.86 20.62 -56.68
CA ASP A 352 4.10 19.19 -56.44
C ASP A 352 4.34 18.88 -54.95
N GLU A 353 5.04 19.78 -54.24
CA GLU A 353 5.26 19.65 -52.79
C GLU A 353 3.97 19.88 -52.00
N HIS A 354 3.14 20.85 -52.42
CA HIS A 354 1.79 21.03 -51.86
C HIS A 354 0.95 19.77 -52.06
N ALA A 355 0.91 19.25 -53.29
CA ALA A 355 0.15 18.05 -53.61
C ALA A 355 0.60 16.85 -52.76
N ALA A 356 1.91 16.67 -52.56
CA ALA A 356 2.46 15.61 -51.71
C ALA A 356 2.03 15.73 -50.25
N HIS A 357 1.97 16.96 -49.71
CA HIS A 357 1.48 17.21 -48.37
C HIS A 357 -0.03 17.07 -48.25
N GLU A 358 -0.80 17.35 -49.29
CA GLU A 358 -2.27 17.24 -49.29
C GLU A 358 -2.77 15.80 -49.38
N ILE A 359 -1.94 14.83 -49.80
CA ILE A 359 -2.31 13.42 -49.88
C ILE A 359 -2.94 12.94 -48.56
N PHE A 360 -4.20 12.53 -48.66
CA PHE A 360 -4.94 11.92 -47.57
C PHE A 360 -5.66 10.66 -48.06
N GLN A 361 -5.60 9.59 -47.26
CA GLN A 361 -6.22 8.32 -47.60
C GLN A 361 -7.29 7.92 -46.58
N SER A 362 -8.52 7.74 -47.06
CA SER A 362 -9.58 7.10 -46.28
C SER A 362 -9.57 5.59 -46.51
N LEU A 363 -9.14 4.83 -45.50
CA LEU A 363 -8.98 3.39 -45.55
C LEU A 363 -10.16 2.72 -44.83
N PRO A 364 -11.02 1.96 -45.53
CA PRO A 364 -12.10 1.26 -44.86
C PRO A 364 -11.55 0.13 -43.99
N CYS A 365 -12.16 -0.05 -42.83
CA CYS A 365 -11.89 -1.16 -41.92
C CYS A 365 -12.16 -2.49 -42.63
N GLN A 366 -11.09 -3.25 -42.88
CA GLN A 366 -11.19 -4.54 -43.59
C GLN A 366 -12.02 -5.56 -42.82
N LEU A 367 -12.07 -5.46 -41.50
CA LEU A 367 -12.93 -6.32 -40.67
C LEU A 367 -14.42 -6.10 -40.97
N HIS A 368 -14.83 -4.87 -41.27
CA HIS A 368 -16.21 -4.57 -41.67
C HIS A 368 -16.52 -5.08 -43.08
N VAL A 369 -15.53 -5.16 -43.98
CA VAL A 369 -15.71 -5.77 -45.31
C VAL A 369 -16.08 -7.24 -45.15
N ILE A 370 -15.35 -7.96 -44.29
CA ILE A 370 -15.62 -9.37 -44.00
C ILE A 370 -16.96 -9.55 -43.30
N ALA A 371 -17.27 -8.75 -42.26
CA ALA A 371 -18.56 -8.86 -41.60
C ALA A 371 -19.74 -8.55 -42.54
N SER A 372 -19.56 -7.63 -43.49
CA SER A 372 -20.57 -7.33 -44.50
C SER A 372 -20.82 -8.50 -45.46
N SER A 373 -19.91 -9.49 -45.57
CA SER A 373 -20.14 -10.68 -46.40
C SER A 373 -21.18 -11.64 -45.80
N ILE A 374 -21.52 -11.49 -44.52
CA ILE A 374 -22.53 -12.32 -43.85
C ILE A 374 -23.93 -12.05 -44.45
N SER A 375 -24.30 -10.79 -44.72
CA SER A 375 -25.64 -10.47 -45.23
C SER A 375 -25.92 -11.06 -46.62
N PRO A 376 -24.99 -10.99 -47.60
CA PRO A 376 -25.11 -11.74 -48.86
C PRO A 376 -25.22 -13.25 -48.65
N ALA A 377 -24.43 -13.84 -47.74
CA ALA A 377 -24.52 -15.27 -47.43
C ALA A 377 -25.91 -15.62 -46.87
N MET A 378 -26.43 -14.84 -45.92
CA MET A 378 -27.77 -15.02 -45.37
C MET A 378 -28.87 -14.84 -46.42
N SER A 379 -28.71 -13.89 -47.34
CA SER A 379 -29.63 -13.67 -48.46
C SER A 379 -29.65 -14.87 -49.42
N ALA A 380 -28.48 -15.47 -49.69
CA ALA A 380 -28.38 -16.68 -50.50
C ALA A 380 -29.04 -17.89 -49.81
N LEU A 381 -28.86 -18.03 -48.48
CA LEU A 381 -29.54 -19.07 -47.70
C LEU A 381 -31.06 -18.89 -47.70
N ALA A 382 -31.54 -17.66 -47.50
CA ALA A 382 -32.96 -17.33 -47.59
C ALA A 382 -33.52 -17.71 -48.96
N ARG A 383 -32.84 -17.32 -50.06
CA ARG A 383 -33.25 -17.67 -51.42
C ARG A 383 -33.28 -19.18 -51.67
N HIS A 384 -32.30 -19.91 -51.14
CA HIS A 384 -32.27 -21.37 -51.21
C HIS A 384 -33.46 -22.00 -50.45
N GLU A 385 -33.81 -21.45 -49.28
CA GLU A 385 -34.99 -21.89 -48.53
C GLU A 385 -36.29 -21.64 -49.32
N GLU A 386 -36.42 -20.49 -49.99
CA GLU A 386 -37.57 -20.20 -50.85
C GLU A 386 -37.73 -21.24 -51.95
N ILE A 387 -36.62 -21.63 -52.60
CA ILE A 387 -36.62 -22.63 -53.67
C ILE A 387 -37.08 -23.99 -53.16
N LEU A 388 -36.65 -24.40 -51.97
CA LEU A 388 -37.00 -25.70 -51.40
C LEU A 388 -38.41 -25.77 -50.79
N THR A 389 -38.90 -24.65 -50.23
CA THR A 389 -40.16 -24.62 -49.49
C THR A 389 -41.32 -24.02 -50.29
N GLY A 390 -41.03 -23.30 -51.37
CA GLY A 390 -42.02 -22.53 -52.14
C GLY A 390 -42.49 -21.25 -51.46
N VAL A 391 -42.02 -20.94 -50.25
CA VAL A 391 -42.36 -19.70 -49.53
C VAL A 391 -41.67 -18.53 -50.23
N LYS A 392 -42.44 -17.53 -50.65
CA LYS A 392 -41.92 -16.36 -51.39
C LYS A 392 -41.55 -15.22 -50.45
N ASN A 393 -40.58 -14.41 -50.88
CA ASN A 393 -40.12 -13.19 -50.24
C ASN A 393 -39.51 -13.41 -48.83
N LEU A 394 -38.80 -14.52 -48.63
CA LEU A 394 -37.96 -14.72 -47.45
C LEU A 394 -36.78 -13.75 -47.49
N LYS A 395 -36.70 -12.94 -46.45
CA LYS A 395 -35.61 -12.02 -46.14
C LYS A 395 -34.65 -12.62 -45.12
N GLU A 396 -33.47 -12.02 -44.96
CA GLU A 396 -32.43 -12.43 -44.01
C GLU A 396 -32.96 -12.62 -42.56
N ASP A 397 -33.78 -11.70 -42.08
CA ASP A 397 -34.41 -11.73 -40.74
C ASP A 397 -35.48 -12.82 -40.59
N THR A 398 -36.13 -13.19 -41.70
CA THR A 398 -37.20 -14.19 -41.71
C THR A 398 -36.75 -15.62 -42.04
N CYS A 399 -35.53 -15.80 -42.55
CA CYS A 399 -34.95 -17.10 -42.86
C CYS A 399 -34.89 -18.01 -41.63
N SER A 400 -35.25 -19.28 -41.80
CA SER A 400 -35.41 -20.22 -40.68
C SER A 400 -34.11 -20.43 -39.91
N VAL A 401 -32.96 -20.39 -40.59
CA VAL A 401 -31.65 -20.50 -39.91
C VAL A 401 -31.37 -19.31 -38.99
N ASN A 402 -31.74 -18.09 -39.39
CA ASN A 402 -31.56 -16.91 -38.56
C ASN A 402 -32.46 -16.95 -37.32
N LYS A 403 -33.73 -17.33 -37.52
CA LYS A 403 -34.68 -17.53 -36.41
C LYS A 403 -34.17 -18.58 -35.42
N ALA A 404 -33.63 -19.70 -35.91
CA ALA A 404 -33.03 -20.72 -35.06
C ALA A 404 -31.81 -20.18 -34.29
N ILE A 405 -30.89 -19.46 -34.95
CA ILE A 405 -29.73 -18.83 -34.30
C ILE A 405 -30.17 -17.87 -33.19
N GLN A 406 -31.17 -17.03 -33.44
CA GLN A 406 -31.73 -16.10 -32.44
C GLN A 406 -32.34 -16.87 -31.27
N LEU A 407 -33.16 -17.88 -31.54
CA LEU A 407 -33.79 -18.73 -30.53
C LEU A 407 -32.74 -19.40 -29.63
N PHE A 408 -31.72 -20.05 -30.21
CA PHE A 408 -30.65 -20.69 -29.45
C PHE A 408 -29.83 -19.69 -28.63
N THR A 409 -29.50 -18.53 -29.19
CA THR A 409 -28.74 -17.51 -28.46
C THR A 409 -29.55 -16.94 -27.29
N HIS A 410 -30.87 -16.86 -27.44
CA HIS A 410 -31.76 -16.38 -26.39
C HIS A 410 -31.81 -17.33 -25.18
N HIS A 411 -31.72 -18.64 -25.39
CA HIS A 411 -31.77 -19.63 -24.30
C HIS A 411 -30.40 -20.07 -23.79
N PHE A 412 -29.39 -20.16 -24.67
CA PHE A 412 -28.07 -20.74 -24.36
C PHE A 412 -26.92 -19.71 -24.44
N GLY A 413 -27.22 -18.43 -24.68
CA GLY A 413 -26.23 -17.35 -24.70
C GLY A 413 -25.69 -17.00 -23.32
N SER A 414 -24.38 -16.76 -23.22
CA SER A 414 -23.69 -16.36 -21.99
C SER A 414 -24.18 -15.03 -21.38
N ARG A 415 -24.79 -14.16 -22.18
CA ARG A 415 -25.50 -12.94 -21.76
C ARG A 415 -26.91 -12.88 -22.33
N ALA A 416 -27.56 -14.04 -22.48
CA ALA A 416 -28.98 -14.10 -22.83
C ALA A 416 -29.71 -13.06 -21.98
N SER A 417 -30.45 -12.15 -22.63
CA SER A 417 -31.29 -11.15 -21.96
C SER A 417 -31.97 -11.87 -20.82
N GLY A 418 -31.72 -11.47 -19.56
CA GLY A 418 -31.98 -12.23 -18.32
C GLY A 418 -33.43 -12.62 -18.04
N LYS A 419 -34.09 -13.16 -19.06
CA LYS A 419 -35.49 -13.54 -19.18
C LYS A 419 -35.63 -15.07 -19.23
N TYR A 420 -34.56 -15.84 -19.48
CA TYR A 420 -34.63 -17.31 -19.48
C TYR A 420 -33.40 -17.95 -18.83
N GLY A 421 -33.61 -18.65 -17.71
CA GLY A 421 -32.57 -19.31 -16.91
C GLY A 421 -31.97 -20.58 -17.53
N THR A 422 -32.36 -20.92 -18.77
CA THR A 422 -32.03 -22.17 -19.47
C THR A 422 -30.52 -22.43 -19.54
N TYR A 423 -29.69 -21.42 -19.83
CA TYR A 423 -28.23 -21.60 -19.89
C TYR A 423 -27.63 -22.07 -18.55
N ARG A 424 -28.16 -21.62 -17.40
CA ARG A 424 -27.66 -22.05 -16.07
C ARG A 424 -27.99 -23.53 -15.83
N ILE A 425 -29.20 -23.95 -16.21
CA ILE A 425 -29.64 -25.35 -16.12
C ILE A 425 -28.81 -26.23 -17.06
N PHE A 426 -28.61 -25.79 -18.30
CA PHE A 426 -27.77 -26.48 -19.27
C PHE A 426 -26.33 -26.66 -18.77
N ARG A 427 -25.73 -25.60 -18.21
CA ARG A 427 -24.39 -25.67 -17.64
C ARG A 427 -24.31 -26.65 -16.48
N ALA A 428 -25.31 -26.66 -15.58
CA ALA A 428 -25.38 -27.63 -14.49
C ALA A 428 -25.52 -29.07 -15.01
N TRP A 429 -26.38 -29.29 -16.00
CA TRP A 429 -26.57 -30.58 -16.66
C TRP A 429 -25.27 -31.07 -17.34
N CYS A 430 -24.57 -30.21 -18.08
CA CYS A 430 -23.27 -30.53 -18.69
C CYS A 430 -22.25 -30.93 -17.62
N ASN A 431 -22.20 -30.23 -16.48
CA ASN A 431 -21.29 -30.58 -15.39
C ASN A 431 -21.59 -31.98 -14.82
N ILE A 432 -22.87 -32.31 -14.61
CA ILE A 432 -23.31 -33.63 -14.12
C ILE A 432 -22.93 -34.73 -15.11
N LYS A 433 -23.14 -34.50 -16.42
CA LYS A 433 -22.83 -35.44 -17.50
C LYS A 433 -21.34 -35.44 -17.89
N LYS A 434 -20.51 -34.61 -17.26
CA LYS A 434 -19.08 -34.41 -17.58
C LYS A 434 -18.84 -34.01 -19.05
N ILE A 435 -19.76 -33.24 -19.63
CA ILE A 435 -19.66 -32.70 -20.99
C ILE A 435 -19.07 -31.30 -20.93
N LYS A 436 -18.14 -30.98 -21.82
CA LYS A 436 -17.59 -29.63 -21.94
C LYS A 436 -18.69 -28.66 -22.42
N CYS A 437 -19.17 -27.80 -21.51
CA CYS A 437 -20.18 -26.81 -21.83
C CYS A 437 -19.56 -25.64 -22.61
N ASN A 438 -19.75 -25.62 -23.93
CA ASN A 438 -19.38 -24.48 -24.76
C ASN A 438 -20.53 -23.46 -24.74
N SER A 439 -20.31 -22.30 -24.11
CA SER A 439 -21.32 -21.23 -24.12
C SER A 439 -21.52 -20.67 -25.52
N LEU A 440 -22.73 -20.22 -25.87
CA LEU A 440 -22.91 -19.42 -27.07
C LEU A 440 -22.44 -17.98 -26.78
N PRO A 441 -21.69 -17.35 -27.70
CA PRO A 441 -21.36 -15.94 -27.57
C PRO A 441 -22.65 -15.12 -27.63
N ALA A 442 -22.72 -14.02 -26.89
CA ALA A 442 -23.90 -13.16 -26.89
C ALA A 442 -23.95 -12.31 -28.17
N LEU A 443 -25.09 -12.30 -28.88
CA LEU A 443 -25.32 -11.46 -30.07
C LEU A 443 -24.97 -9.97 -29.84
N MET A 444 -25.08 -9.49 -28.60
CA MET A 444 -24.70 -8.13 -28.23
C MET A 444 -23.18 -8.01 -27.94
N GLY A 445 -22.49 -7.23 -28.77
CA GLY A 445 -21.16 -6.69 -28.48
C GLY A 445 -20.03 -7.16 -29.41
N ASN A 446 -20.17 -8.32 -30.07
CA ASN A 446 -19.20 -8.84 -31.03
C ASN A 446 -19.86 -9.00 -32.41
N ARG A 447 -19.75 -7.98 -33.26
CA ARG A 447 -20.53 -7.90 -34.50
C ARG A 447 -19.95 -8.73 -35.67
N PHE A 448 -18.67 -9.09 -35.62
CA PHE A 448 -17.94 -9.44 -36.84
C PHE A 448 -18.01 -10.92 -37.26
N VAL A 449 -18.27 -11.85 -36.32
CA VAL A 449 -18.16 -13.31 -36.57
C VAL A 449 -19.32 -14.09 -35.91
N ILE A 450 -20.24 -13.40 -35.25
CA ILE A 450 -21.10 -14.05 -34.25
C ILE A 450 -22.12 -15.02 -34.85
N ILE A 451 -22.73 -14.67 -35.98
CA ILE A 451 -23.72 -15.51 -36.64
C ILE A 451 -23.06 -16.82 -37.12
N PRO A 452 -21.97 -16.79 -37.93
CA PRO A 452 -21.22 -18.00 -38.28
C PRO A 452 -20.77 -18.82 -37.08
N THR A 453 -20.18 -18.20 -36.05
CA THR A 453 -19.70 -18.92 -34.86
C THR A 453 -20.84 -19.59 -34.09
N ILE A 454 -21.98 -18.91 -33.92
CA ILE A 454 -23.14 -19.50 -33.23
C ILE A 454 -23.68 -20.67 -34.04
N ALA A 455 -23.84 -20.51 -35.35
CA ALA A 455 -24.30 -21.57 -36.24
C ALA A 455 -23.38 -22.80 -36.16
N ALA A 456 -22.06 -22.60 -36.23
CA ALA A 456 -21.06 -23.66 -36.08
C ALA A 456 -21.23 -24.41 -34.74
N ARG A 457 -21.38 -23.66 -33.64
CA ARG A 457 -21.53 -24.25 -32.30
C ARG A 457 -22.83 -25.01 -32.14
N ILE A 458 -23.94 -24.50 -32.66
CA ILE A 458 -25.23 -25.21 -32.61
C ILE A 458 -25.13 -26.51 -33.41
N PHE A 459 -24.60 -26.46 -34.63
CA PHE A 459 -24.45 -27.63 -35.49
C PHE A 459 -23.55 -28.70 -34.84
N LEU A 460 -22.37 -28.31 -34.35
CA LEU A 460 -21.42 -29.23 -33.72
C LEU A 460 -21.98 -29.89 -32.45
N ASN A 461 -22.77 -29.15 -31.67
CA ASN A 461 -23.33 -29.63 -30.41
C ASN A 461 -24.79 -30.10 -30.55
N ARG A 462 -25.29 -30.33 -31.78
CA ARG A 462 -26.68 -30.72 -32.06
C ARG A 462 -27.15 -31.86 -31.16
N THR A 463 -26.39 -32.96 -31.11
CA THR A 463 -26.74 -34.14 -30.31
C THR A 463 -26.80 -33.83 -28.83
N ILE A 464 -25.89 -33.00 -28.33
CA ILE A 464 -25.85 -32.58 -26.91
C ILE A 464 -27.08 -31.72 -26.59
N TYR A 465 -27.43 -30.78 -27.47
CA TYR A 465 -28.65 -29.98 -27.31
C TYR A 465 -29.91 -30.84 -27.38
N THR A 466 -30.01 -31.75 -28.34
CA THR A 466 -31.13 -32.69 -28.43
C THR A 466 -31.28 -33.51 -27.16
N GLN A 467 -30.20 -34.14 -26.68
CA GLN A 467 -30.22 -34.94 -25.45
C GLN A 467 -30.64 -34.11 -24.23
N PHE A 468 -30.08 -32.91 -24.08
CA PHE A 468 -30.47 -32.01 -22.98
C PHE A 468 -31.96 -31.65 -23.04
N LEU A 469 -32.46 -31.30 -24.23
CA LEU A 469 -33.85 -30.93 -24.44
C LEU A 469 -34.79 -32.11 -24.25
N GLU A 470 -34.38 -33.33 -24.57
CA GLU A 470 -35.16 -34.54 -24.32
C GLU A 470 -35.26 -34.85 -22.82
N GLU A 471 -34.14 -34.76 -22.09
CA GLU A 471 -34.06 -35.07 -20.65
C GLU A 471 -34.69 -33.99 -19.77
N MET A 472 -34.58 -32.72 -20.14
CA MET A 472 -35.05 -31.60 -19.33
C MET A 472 -36.39 -31.05 -19.82
N ASP A 473 -37.20 -30.54 -18.90
CA ASP A 473 -38.40 -29.79 -19.24
C ASP A 473 -38.11 -28.30 -19.17
N ILE A 474 -38.08 -27.66 -20.34
CA ILE A 474 -37.80 -26.23 -20.46
C ILE A 474 -38.82 -25.55 -21.36
N GLU A 475 -39.09 -24.28 -21.06
CA GLU A 475 -39.86 -23.41 -21.93
C GLU A 475 -39.20 -23.37 -23.33
N CYS A 476 -40.01 -23.48 -24.38
CA CYS A 476 -39.57 -23.55 -25.78
C CYS A 476 -38.86 -24.86 -26.23
N LYS A 477 -38.88 -25.94 -25.43
CA LYS A 477 -38.36 -27.27 -25.81
C LYS A 477 -38.75 -27.70 -27.22
N LYS A 478 -40.05 -27.59 -27.54
CA LYS A 478 -40.59 -27.98 -28.86
C LYS A 478 -39.93 -27.19 -30.00
N SER A 479 -39.92 -25.85 -29.91
CA SER A 479 -39.35 -24.99 -30.96
C SER A 479 -37.84 -25.22 -31.14
N LEU A 480 -37.10 -25.50 -30.07
CA LEU A 480 -35.67 -25.82 -30.13
C LEU A 480 -35.43 -27.19 -30.77
N LEU A 481 -36.20 -28.22 -30.41
CA LEU A 481 -36.11 -29.55 -31.02
C LEU A 481 -36.52 -29.53 -32.50
N ASP A 482 -37.57 -28.79 -32.85
CA ASP A 482 -38.02 -28.60 -34.23
C ASP A 482 -36.91 -27.95 -35.07
N ALA A 483 -36.23 -26.93 -34.54
CA ALA A 483 -35.09 -26.30 -35.20
C ALA A 483 -33.91 -27.27 -35.42
N LEU A 484 -33.58 -28.11 -34.43
CA LEU A 484 -32.50 -29.13 -34.54
C LEU A 484 -32.86 -30.30 -35.46
N SER A 485 -34.15 -30.54 -35.69
CA SER A 485 -34.65 -31.63 -36.53
C SER A 485 -34.90 -31.19 -37.97
N ASN A 486 -34.98 -29.88 -38.22
CA ASN A 486 -35.19 -29.32 -39.55
C ASN A 486 -33.91 -29.43 -40.41
N ASN A 487 -33.99 -30.24 -41.48
CA ASN A 487 -32.87 -30.48 -42.38
C ASN A 487 -32.37 -29.23 -43.12
N ILE A 488 -33.26 -28.29 -43.47
CA ILE A 488 -32.87 -27.03 -44.12
C ILE A 488 -32.05 -26.20 -43.14
N VAL A 489 -32.56 -26.03 -41.91
CA VAL A 489 -31.87 -25.28 -40.85
C VAL A 489 -30.50 -25.88 -40.55
N MET A 490 -30.39 -27.21 -40.42
CA MET A 490 -29.10 -27.86 -40.13
C MET A 490 -28.10 -27.71 -41.28
N LYS A 491 -28.51 -27.85 -42.55
CA LYS A 491 -27.63 -27.62 -43.71
C LYS A 491 -27.16 -26.16 -43.78
N HIS A 492 -28.05 -25.22 -43.50
CA HIS A 492 -27.72 -23.80 -43.46
C HIS A 492 -26.77 -23.48 -42.30
N MET A 493 -26.98 -24.05 -41.11
CA MET A 493 -26.06 -23.90 -39.98
C MET A 493 -24.67 -24.49 -40.30
N GLN A 494 -24.62 -25.64 -40.96
CA GLN A 494 -23.35 -26.24 -41.41
C GLN A 494 -22.63 -25.32 -42.40
N THR A 495 -23.36 -24.74 -43.36
CA THR A 495 -22.81 -23.80 -44.35
C THR A 495 -22.22 -22.56 -43.68
N LEU A 496 -22.95 -21.96 -42.75
CA LEU A 496 -22.45 -20.86 -41.92
C LEU A 496 -21.25 -21.28 -41.06
N GLY A 497 -21.24 -22.53 -40.58
CA GLY A 497 -20.12 -23.09 -39.86
C GLY A 497 -18.85 -23.23 -40.69
N PHE A 498 -18.97 -23.54 -41.99
CA PHE A 498 -17.82 -23.49 -42.90
C PHE A 498 -17.31 -22.06 -43.10
N ILE A 499 -18.18 -21.06 -43.16
CA ILE A 499 -17.76 -19.65 -43.19
C ILE A 499 -16.99 -19.30 -41.91
N ASP A 500 -17.45 -19.76 -40.75
CA ASP A 500 -16.72 -19.61 -39.48
C ASP A 500 -15.34 -20.28 -39.52
N GLN A 501 -15.28 -21.52 -39.96
CA GLN A 501 -14.05 -22.31 -39.91
C GLN A 501 -13.00 -21.84 -40.92
N PHE A 502 -13.40 -21.43 -42.12
CA PHE A 502 -12.49 -21.13 -43.23
C PHE A 502 -12.27 -19.63 -43.47
N VAL A 503 -13.21 -18.77 -43.11
CA VAL A 503 -13.14 -17.33 -43.41
C VAL A 503 -13.01 -16.52 -42.13
N THR A 504 -14.04 -16.49 -41.30
CA THR A 504 -14.12 -15.49 -40.23
C THR A 504 -13.32 -15.89 -38.98
N GLY A 505 -13.28 -17.18 -38.65
CA GLY A 505 -12.58 -17.73 -37.48
C GLY A 505 -11.04 -17.67 -37.56
N PRO A 506 -10.39 -18.06 -38.68
CA PRO A 506 -8.94 -17.89 -38.85
C PRO A 506 -8.50 -16.43 -38.69
N LEU A 507 -9.21 -15.50 -39.33
CA LEU A 507 -8.92 -14.07 -39.25
C LEU A 507 -9.10 -13.53 -37.83
N TRP A 508 -10.13 -13.97 -37.12
CA TRP A 508 -10.36 -13.57 -35.73
C TRP A 508 -9.29 -14.06 -34.77
N ARG A 509 -8.74 -15.26 -35.00
CA ARG A 509 -7.62 -15.80 -34.19
C ARG A 509 -6.35 -15.00 -34.38
N ILE A 510 -6.02 -14.64 -35.63
CA ILE A 510 -4.89 -13.75 -35.95
C ILE A 510 -5.05 -12.41 -35.22
N LEU A 511 -6.25 -11.83 -35.23
CA LEU A 511 -6.50 -10.53 -34.60
C LEU A 511 -6.43 -10.55 -33.07
N ASN A 512 -6.77 -11.66 -32.40
CA ASN A 512 -6.70 -11.76 -30.94
C ASN A 512 -5.30 -12.08 -30.40
N GLY A 513 -4.30 -12.23 -31.26
CA GLY A 513 -2.93 -12.58 -30.84
C GLY A 513 -2.76 -14.03 -30.39
N ASP A 514 -3.81 -14.84 -30.48
CA ASP A 514 -3.75 -16.30 -30.38
C ASP A 514 -3.27 -16.85 -31.74
N ILE A 515 -1.99 -16.62 -32.10
CA ILE A 515 -1.47 -17.23 -33.33
C ILE A 515 -1.23 -18.71 -33.06
N ASN A 516 -2.20 -19.52 -33.50
CA ASN A 516 -1.87 -20.47 -34.54
C ASN A 516 -3.07 -20.73 -35.47
N THR A 517 -3.01 -20.14 -36.65
CA THR A 517 -3.58 -20.74 -37.88
C THR A 517 -2.74 -21.95 -38.36
N LEU A 518 -1.73 -22.32 -37.55
CA LEU A 518 -0.57 -23.22 -37.67
C LEU A 518 0.54 -22.67 -38.58
N ASP A 519 1.11 -21.47 -38.35
CA ASP A 519 2.14 -20.88 -39.24
C ASP A 519 1.64 -20.74 -40.69
N SER A 520 0.60 -19.93 -40.87
CA SER A 520 -0.06 -19.72 -42.15
C SER A 520 0.86 -19.02 -43.18
N HIS A 521 1.50 -19.83 -44.02
CA HIS A 521 2.32 -19.49 -45.19
C HIS A 521 3.62 -18.72 -44.90
N MET A 522 4.52 -19.33 -44.10
CA MET A 522 5.98 -19.35 -44.31
C MET A 522 6.62 -20.45 -43.48
#